data_AF-A0A9J8A4A4-F1
#
_entry.id   AF-A0A9J8A4A4-F1
#
_cell.length_a   1.000
_cell.length_b   1.000
_cell.length_c   1.000
_cell.angle_alpha   90.00
_cell.angle_beta   90.00
_cell.angle_gamma   90.00
#
_symmetry.space_group_name_H-M   'P 1'
#
loop_
_entity.id
_entity.type
_entity.pdbx_description
1 polymer ?
#
loop_
_entity_poly.entity_id
_entity_poly.type
_entity_poly.pdbx_seq_one_letter_code
_entity_poly.pdbx_strand_id
1 'polypeptide(L)'
;MHTVKTLRASRDGILLITNARKWERVAGNLDRRHAPARLLHTSASLGQHPRHQHVITETDAGTYSKKTVSGLEDLLFYTITQGEEKISVGRFLAALRGTGLLTSDPRLKDCMQQIHQAVQESVGTAMMDQELFRKCVGSNIVLLTQAFQRKFIIPEFEAFTSLINHLYYNTQAQKGGKVANYIPQLAKFSPDLWGVSLCTVDGQRHAIGDTNLPFCLQSCVMPLEYALAVHEAGTEQVHKYVGKEPSGLKFNKLYLDEEDKPHNPMVNAGAIVISSLLKPGSNKAEKFDFMMDYLKKMAGREYVAFSNATFQSEKETGDRNYAIGYYLKEKKCFPSGADMMAALDFYFQLCSIEVTCESGSVMAATLANGGICPITGEQVLSAEAVRNTLSLMHSCGMYDFSGQFAFHVGLPAKSGVSGAVLLVVPNIMGVMCWSPALDRVGNSIRGIHFCQELVSLFNFHNYDNLRHFVKKLDPRRQTGHERNKSVVDLMFAAYSGDVSALRRIALSAVNMELTDYDTRTALHVASAEGHLDTVKFLTHTCKVNPNAKDRWGNTPLDDAMQFGHNAVVKVLQEYQSIYTHTLMPEELRADTCSDSTMDTEELKSMEVLESLV
;
A
#
# COMPACT_ATOMS: atom_id res chain seq x y z
N MET A 1 -44.36 10.96 32.75
CA MET A 1 -43.60 10.09 33.68
C MET A 1 -42.14 10.09 33.23
N HIS A 2 -41.38 11.10 33.66
CA HIS A 2 -40.27 11.00 34.64
C HIS A 2 -39.18 10.01 34.17
N THR A 3 -37.93 10.40 33.88
CA THR A 3 -37.12 11.42 34.58
C THR A 3 -36.01 11.99 33.69
N VAL A 4 -35.92 13.33 33.64
CA VAL A 4 -34.83 14.14 33.08
C VAL A 4 -34.20 14.92 34.25
N LYS A 5 -32.86 15.01 34.29
CA LYS A 5 -32.08 16.06 35.01
C LYS A 5 -30.80 16.30 34.21
N THR A 6 -30.77 17.16 33.19
CA THR A 6 -30.42 18.61 33.22
C THR A 6 -29.22 18.97 34.09
N LEU A 7 -28.10 19.33 33.45
CA LEU A 7 -27.00 20.12 34.02
C LEU A 7 -27.04 21.51 33.38
N ARG A 8 -27.27 22.53 34.20
CA ARG A 8 -27.25 23.96 33.85
C ARG A 8 -25.87 24.55 34.10
N ALA A 9 -25.50 25.49 33.23
CA ALA A 9 -24.37 26.39 33.36
C ALA A 9 -24.49 27.33 34.56
N SER A 10 -23.35 27.71 35.14
CA SER A 10 -23.20 28.88 36.01
C SER A 10 -22.23 29.87 35.37
N ARG A 11 -22.67 31.12 35.23
CA ARG A 11 -21.89 32.29 34.85
C ARG A 11 -21.54 33.09 36.12
N ASP A 12 -20.47 33.87 35.98
CA ASP A 12 -20.06 35.06 36.74
C ASP A 12 -19.06 34.88 37.91
N GLY A 13 -17.85 35.39 37.64
CA GLY A 13 -16.72 35.59 38.55
C GLY A 13 -15.58 36.28 37.80
N ILE A 14 -15.65 37.60 37.70
CA ILE A 14 -14.70 38.50 37.02
C ILE A 14 -13.32 38.46 37.71
N LEU A 15 -12.21 38.39 36.95
CA LEU A 15 -11.03 39.24 37.19
C LEU A 15 -10.10 39.38 35.96
N LEU A 16 -10.17 40.58 35.38
CA LEU A 16 -9.11 41.44 34.85
C LEU A 16 -7.89 40.89 34.06
N ILE A 17 -7.80 41.42 32.84
CA ILE A 17 -6.71 41.42 31.85
C ILE A 17 -5.49 42.19 32.35
N THR A 18 -4.26 41.71 32.05
CA THR A 18 -3.15 42.56 31.55
C THR A 18 -2.07 41.77 30.79
N ASN A 19 -2.03 42.00 29.47
CA ASN A 19 -0.89 42.24 28.56
C ASN A 19 0.38 41.35 28.54
N ALA A 20 0.51 40.61 27.43
CA ALA A 20 1.40 40.85 26.28
C ALA A 20 2.91 41.16 26.46
N ARG A 21 3.69 40.47 25.59
CA ARG A 21 5.07 40.70 25.04
C ARG A 21 5.99 39.53 25.42
N LYS A 22 6.88 38.99 24.59
CA LYS A 22 7.37 39.32 23.24
C LYS A 22 8.16 38.09 22.76
N TRP A 23 8.15 37.79 21.47
CA TRP A 23 9.19 36.97 20.85
C TRP A 23 10.47 37.79 20.71
N GLU A 24 11.63 37.19 21.03
CA GLU A 24 12.93 37.67 20.56
C GLU A 24 13.88 36.47 20.35
N ARG A 25 14.43 36.39 19.13
CA ARG A 25 15.57 35.55 18.75
C ARG A 25 16.82 36.12 19.39
N VAL A 26 17.67 35.29 19.98
CA VAL A 26 19.07 35.63 20.21
C VAL A 26 19.96 34.47 19.73
N ALA A 27 20.73 34.76 18.69
CA ALA A 27 21.90 33.98 18.30
C ALA A 27 23.05 34.31 19.26
N GLY A 28 23.80 33.29 19.68
CA GLY A 28 24.99 33.46 20.50
C GLY A 28 25.92 32.26 20.36
N ASN A 29 26.95 32.43 19.52
CA ASN A 29 28.15 31.58 19.47
C ASN A 29 28.79 31.46 20.86
N LEU A 30 29.15 30.24 21.27
CA LEU A 30 30.23 30.00 22.22
C LEU A 30 30.81 28.59 22.02
N ASP A 31 31.88 28.56 21.23
CA ASP A 31 32.89 27.50 21.23
C ASP A 31 33.66 27.51 22.56
N ARG A 32 33.80 26.34 23.21
CA ARG A 32 35.06 25.82 23.79
C ARG A 32 34.86 24.49 24.54
N ARG A 33 35.36 23.43 23.89
CA ARG A 33 36.14 22.29 24.39
C ARG A 33 36.06 21.95 25.90
N HIS A 34 35.61 20.72 26.22
CA HIS A 34 36.33 19.82 27.13
C HIS A 34 35.97 18.34 26.89
N ALA A 35 36.98 17.48 27.09
CA ALA A 35 37.09 16.09 26.67
C ALA A 35 36.25 15.09 27.51
N PRO A 36 35.97 13.87 27.00
CA PRO A 36 35.09 12.92 27.66
C PRO A 36 35.79 12.09 28.74
N ALA A 37 35.02 11.78 29.78
CA ALA A 37 35.41 11.01 30.97
C ALA A 37 35.75 9.54 30.66
N ARG A 38 36.82 9.06 31.30
CA ARG A 38 37.26 7.66 31.33
C ARG A 38 36.32 6.82 32.21
N LEU A 39 35.76 5.75 31.65
CA LEU A 39 35.13 4.66 32.41
C LEU A 39 36.20 3.63 32.81
N LEU A 40 36.30 3.39 34.11
CA LEU A 40 37.14 2.38 34.74
C LEU A 40 36.49 1.00 34.55
N HIS A 41 37.16 0.10 33.82
CA HIS A 41 36.86 -1.34 33.83
C HIS A 41 37.76 -2.05 34.84
N THR A 42 37.16 -2.65 35.86
CA THR A 42 37.79 -3.58 36.80
C THR A 42 37.93 -4.95 36.17
N SER A 43 39.13 -5.51 36.27
CA SER A 43 39.54 -6.85 35.85
C SER A 43 39.05 -7.94 36.81
N ALA A 44 38.54 -9.05 36.27
CA ALA A 44 38.59 -10.36 36.92
C ALA A 44 38.67 -11.47 35.86
N SER A 45 39.53 -12.44 36.15
CA SER A 45 40.13 -13.46 35.29
C SER A 45 39.22 -14.65 34.97
N LEU A 46 39.36 -15.23 33.77
CA LEU A 46 38.90 -16.59 33.44
C LEU A 46 40.02 -17.37 32.72
N GLY A 47 40.11 -18.65 33.07
CA GLY A 47 41.27 -19.53 32.96
C GLY A 47 41.71 -19.95 31.56
N GLN A 48 42.98 -20.33 31.48
CA GLN A 48 43.65 -20.94 30.35
C GLN A 48 43.41 -22.46 30.28
N HIS A 49 43.21 -23.00 29.08
CA HIS A 49 43.74 -24.30 28.63
C HIS A 49 43.73 -24.38 27.08
N PRO A 50 44.51 -25.28 26.46
CA PRO A 50 45.55 -24.91 25.51
C PRO A 50 45.14 -25.05 24.03
N ARG A 51 45.62 -24.13 23.19
CA ARG A 51 45.50 -24.24 21.73
C ARG A 51 46.56 -25.21 21.20
N HIS A 52 46.11 -26.28 20.55
CA HIS A 52 46.94 -27.10 19.67
C HIS A 52 47.47 -26.23 18.50
N GLN A 53 48.78 -26.04 18.45
CA GLN A 53 49.48 -25.54 17.27
C GLN A 53 49.62 -26.68 16.27
N HIS A 54 48.79 -26.68 15.23
CA HIS A 54 49.16 -27.35 13.98
C HIS A 54 49.94 -26.35 13.13
N VAL A 55 51.24 -26.62 13.00
CA VAL A 55 52.12 -26.04 11.98
C VAL A 55 51.58 -26.48 10.62
N ILE A 56 51.08 -25.52 9.83
CA ILE A 56 50.83 -25.72 8.40
C ILE A 56 51.94 -24.98 7.67
N THR A 57 52.77 -25.76 7.00
CA THR A 57 53.81 -25.34 6.07
C THR A 57 53.22 -24.51 4.93
N GLU A 58 53.78 -23.33 4.70
CA GLU A 58 53.49 -22.49 3.53
C GLU A 58 54.00 -23.17 2.26
N THR A 59 53.09 -23.72 1.46
CA THR A 59 53.27 -23.90 0.02
C THR A 59 51.91 -23.74 -0.66
N ASP A 60 51.90 -22.98 -1.75
CA ASP A 60 50.79 -22.65 -2.66
C ASP A 60 49.86 -21.50 -2.24
N ALA A 61 50.39 -20.29 -2.40
CA ALA A 61 49.62 -19.05 -2.52
C ALA A 61 48.82 -19.05 -3.84
N GLY A 62 47.63 -19.65 -3.81
CA GLY A 62 46.58 -19.39 -4.79
C GLY A 62 46.01 -17.99 -4.61
N THR A 63 46.05 -17.20 -5.67
CA THR A 63 45.69 -15.79 -5.75
C THR A 63 44.18 -15.54 -5.52
N TYR A 64 43.71 -15.61 -4.28
CA TYR A 64 42.41 -15.03 -3.91
C TYR A 64 42.58 -13.53 -3.70
N SER A 65 42.37 -12.76 -4.77
CA SER A 65 42.26 -11.31 -4.70
C SER A 65 41.06 -10.95 -3.81
N LYS A 66 41.32 -10.62 -2.54
CA LYS A 66 40.37 -9.88 -1.69
C LYS A 66 40.25 -8.48 -2.28
N LYS A 67 39.42 -8.32 -3.31
CA LYS A 67 38.94 -7.00 -3.75
C LYS A 67 38.11 -6.42 -2.60
N THR A 68 38.68 -5.45 -1.91
CA THR A 68 37.98 -4.61 -0.94
C THR A 68 36.76 -4.00 -1.62
N VAL A 69 35.55 -4.35 -1.18
CA VAL A 69 34.30 -3.79 -1.71
C VAL A 69 34.31 -2.28 -1.45
N SER A 70 34.42 -1.45 -2.49
CA SER A 70 34.59 0.00 -2.36
C SER A 70 33.40 0.73 -3.00
N GLY A 71 32.27 0.76 -2.30
CA GLY A 71 31.09 1.55 -2.70
C GLY A 71 29.76 0.82 -2.52
N LEU A 72 28.66 1.59 -2.45
CA LEU A 72 27.29 1.05 -2.42
C LEU A 72 26.96 0.37 -3.76
N GLU A 73 27.51 0.88 -4.85
CA GLU A 73 27.39 0.35 -6.20
C GLU A 73 27.99 -1.05 -6.31
N ASP A 74 29.15 -1.28 -5.69
CA ASP A 74 29.82 -2.58 -5.69
C ASP A 74 29.03 -3.62 -4.88
N LEU A 75 28.49 -3.22 -3.73
CA LEU A 75 27.60 -4.07 -2.94
C LEU A 75 26.35 -4.45 -3.73
N LEU A 76 25.76 -3.48 -4.43
CA LEU A 76 24.59 -3.72 -5.25
C LEU A 76 24.93 -4.66 -6.42
N PHE A 77 26.08 -4.47 -7.08
CA PHE A 77 26.55 -5.35 -8.13
C PHE A 77 26.60 -6.80 -7.66
N TYR A 78 27.31 -7.09 -6.56
CA TYR A 78 27.42 -8.46 -6.04
C TYR A 78 26.09 -9.03 -5.55
N THR A 79 25.17 -8.17 -5.07
CA THR A 79 23.81 -8.59 -4.69
C THR A 79 23.04 -9.10 -5.90
N ILE A 80 23.14 -8.43 -7.05
CA ILE A 80 22.42 -8.79 -8.28
C ILE A 80 23.12 -9.95 -9.00
N THR A 81 24.46 -9.96 -9.04
CA THR A 81 25.23 -10.99 -9.74
C THR A 81 25.37 -12.30 -8.97
N GLN A 82 24.99 -12.33 -7.68
CA GLN A 82 25.18 -13.48 -6.79
C GLN A 82 26.64 -13.95 -6.73
N GLY A 83 27.58 -13.01 -6.85
CA GLY A 83 29.03 -13.28 -6.81
C GLY A 83 29.70 -13.49 -8.16
N GLU A 84 28.96 -13.48 -9.28
CA GLU A 84 29.55 -13.52 -10.63
C GLU A 84 30.32 -12.23 -10.95
N GLU A 85 31.39 -12.34 -11.75
CA GLU A 85 32.24 -11.19 -12.15
C GLU A 85 31.60 -10.26 -13.18
N LYS A 86 30.61 -10.74 -13.93
CA LYS A 86 29.89 -10.01 -14.97
C LYS A 86 28.42 -10.42 -15.00
N ILE A 87 27.55 -9.50 -15.38
CA ILE A 87 26.11 -9.74 -15.55
C ILE A 87 25.68 -9.29 -16.95
N SER A 88 24.79 -10.04 -17.60
CA SER A 88 24.20 -9.58 -18.86
C SER A 88 23.25 -8.42 -18.60
N VAL A 89 23.24 -7.42 -19.50
CA VAL A 89 22.31 -6.29 -19.41
C VAL A 89 20.86 -6.79 -19.37
N GLY A 90 20.53 -7.85 -20.12
CA GLY A 90 19.21 -8.48 -20.11
C GLY A 90 18.80 -9.01 -18.72
N ARG A 91 19.71 -9.67 -18.00
CA ARG A 91 19.47 -10.17 -16.63
C ARG A 91 19.28 -9.03 -15.64
N PHE A 92 20.08 -7.96 -15.75
CA PHE A 92 19.90 -6.76 -14.92
C PHE A 92 18.53 -6.10 -15.16
N LEU A 93 18.14 -5.89 -16.42
CA LEU A 93 16.84 -5.28 -16.76
C LEU A 93 15.66 -6.17 -16.34
N ALA A 94 15.80 -7.49 -16.42
CA ALA A 94 14.79 -8.42 -15.90
C ALA A 94 14.66 -8.31 -14.37
N ALA A 95 15.78 -8.27 -13.65
CA ALA A 95 15.78 -8.10 -12.20
C ALA A 95 15.20 -6.74 -11.78
N LEU A 96 15.49 -5.66 -12.53
CA LEU A 96 14.91 -4.34 -12.33
C LEU A 96 13.39 -4.37 -12.52
N ARG A 97 12.89 -4.99 -13.59
CA ARG A 97 11.44 -5.16 -13.81
C ARG A 97 10.76 -5.95 -12.70
N GLY A 98 11.44 -6.96 -12.13
CA GLY A 98 10.92 -7.72 -10.98
C GLY A 98 10.72 -6.88 -9.72
N THR A 99 11.37 -5.71 -9.61
CA THR A 99 11.09 -4.75 -8.52
C THR A 99 9.81 -3.94 -8.75
N GLY A 100 9.23 -3.99 -9.96
CA GLY A 100 8.08 -3.21 -10.39
C GLY A 100 8.40 -1.87 -11.03
N LEU A 101 9.67 -1.46 -11.07
CA LEU A 101 10.07 -0.25 -11.80
C LEU A 101 10.07 -0.50 -13.31
N LEU A 102 9.58 0.48 -14.06
CA LEU A 102 9.65 0.48 -15.53
C LEU A 102 10.97 1.08 -15.99
N THR A 103 11.48 0.60 -17.12
CA THR A 103 12.67 1.20 -17.77
C THR A 103 12.40 2.60 -18.33
N SER A 104 11.13 2.99 -18.47
CA SER A 104 10.71 4.35 -18.85
C SER A 104 10.62 5.32 -17.66
N ASP A 105 10.90 4.89 -16.43
CA ASP A 105 10.85 5.75 -15.25
C ASP A 105 11.80 6.96 -15.43
N PRO A 106 11.28 8.20 -15.37
CA PRO A 106 12.09 9.41 -15.51
C PRO A 106 13.28 9.48 -14.55
N ARG A 107 13.17 8.91 -13.35
CA ARG A 107 14.25 8.86 -12.35
C ARG A 107 15.36 7.89 -12.72
N LEU A 108 15.16 7.01 -13.71
CA LEU A 108 16.15 6.06 -14.23
C LEU A 108 16.73 6.49 -15.58
N LYS A 109 16.38 7.68 -16.09
CA LYS A 109 16.76 8.14 -17.43
C LYS A 109 18.27 8.06 -17.68
N ASP A 110 19.08 8.57 -16.76
CA ASP A 110 20.53 8.58 -16.90
C ASP A 110 21.11 7.16 -16.93
N CYS A 111 20.64 6.29 -16.02
CA CYS A 111 21.02 4.89 -16.00
C CYS A 111 20.68 4.17 -17.31
N MET A 112 19.47 4.36 -17.82
CA MET A 112 19.05 3.76 -19.09
C MET A 112 19.83 4.31 -20.28
N GLN A 113 20.18 5.60 -20.28
CA GLN A 113 21.01 6.19 -21.34
C GLN A 113 22.42 5.58 -21.36
N GLN A 114 23.06 5.40 -20.19
CA GLN A 114 24.36 4.75 -20.09
C GLN A 114 24.30 3.28 -20.51
N ILE A 115 23.24 2.57 -20.13
CA ILE A 115 23.02 1.17 -20.56
C ILE A 115 22.86 1.09 -22.08
N HIS A 116 22.05 1.96 -22.69
CA HIS A 116 21.89 1.96 -24.15
C HIS A 116 23.20 2.24 -24.88
N GLN A 117 24.00 3.18 -24.39
CA GLN A 117 25.33 3.46 -24.94
C GLN A 117 26.24 2.21 -24.84
N ALA A 118 26.28 1.57 -23.68
CA ALA A 118 27.08 0.37 -23.47
C ALA A 118 26.66 -0.81 -24.37
N VAL A 119 25.36 -0.97 -24.62
CA VAL A 119 24.83 -1.98 -25.53
C VAL A 119 25.25 -1.70 -26.98
N GLN A 120 25.22 -0.42 -27.40
CA GLN A 120 25.65 -0.02 -28.75
C GLN A 120 27.14 -0.22 -29.01
N GLU A 121 27.97 -0.06 -27.98
CA GLU A 121 29.43 -0.24 -28.04
C GLU A 121 29.84 -1.74 -27.99
N SER A 122 28.92 -2.63 -27.61
CA SER A 122 29.19 -4.07 -27.44
C SER A 122 28.96 -4.87 -28.73
N VAL A 123 29.86 -5.81 -29.03
CA VAL A 123 29.68 -6.79 -30.11
C VAL A 123 29.03 -8.05 -29.53
N GLY A 124 27.73 -8.23 -29.75
CA GLY A 124 26.97 -9.40 -29.27
C GLY A 124 26.21 -9.13 -27.96
N THR A 125 26.09 -10.14 -27.09
CA THR A 125 25.38 -9.97 -25.81
C THR A 125 26.15 -9.01 -24.91
N ALA A 126 25.56 -7.85 -24.63
CA ALA A 126 26.16 -6.84 -23.77
C ALA A 126 26.33 -7.38 -22.33
N MET A 127 27.59 -7.54 -21.92
CA MET A 127 27.98 -7.95 -20.58
C MET A 127 28.48 -6.74 -19.81
N MET A 128 28.08 -6.65 -18.56
CA MET A 128 28.39 -5.56 -17.65
C MET A 128 29.28 -6.08 -16.52
N ASP A 129 30.51 -5.58 -16.49
CA ASP A 129 31.41 -5.76 -15.35
C ASP A 129 31.15 -4.70 -14.27
N GLN A 130 31.90 -4.78 -13.18
CA GLN A 130 31.76 -3.90 -12.02
C GLN A 130 31.95 -2.41 -12.36
N GLU A 131 32.89 -2.09 -13.26
CA GLU A 131 33.20 -0.70 -13.63
C GLU A 131 32.09 -0.11 -14.51
N LEU A 132 31.65 -0.86 -15.51
CA LEU A 132 30.53 -0.47 -16.35
C LEU A 132 29.23 -0.37 -15.54
N PHE A 133 29.00 -1.28 -14.58
CA PHE A 133 27.86 -1.20 -13.68
C PHE A 133 27.87 0.11 -12.90
N ARG A 134 29.00 0.45 -12.27
CA ARG A 134 29.15 1.69 -11.50
C ARG A 134 28.88 2.93 -12.35
N LYS A 135 29.38 2.95 -13.60
CA LYS A 135 29.11 4.02 -14.55
C LYS A 135 27.62 4.12 -14.89
N CYS A 136 26.94 2.99 -15.07
CA CYS A 136 25.52 2.95 -15.40
C CYS A 136 24.61 3.33 -14.22
N VAL A 137 24.89 2.85 -13.00
CA VAL A 137 23.96 3.03 -11.87
C VAL A 137 24.26 4.23 -10.99
N GLY A 138 25.46 4.83 -11.09
CA GLY A 138 25.96 5.81 -10.12
C GLY A 138 25.03 7.00 -9.86
N SER A 139 24.41 7.58 -10.89
CA SER A 139 23.48 8.71 -10.74
C SER A 139 22.15 8.33 -10.09
N ASN A 140 21.76 7.05 -10.14
CA ASN A 140 20.46 6.56 -9.68
C ASN A 140 20.58 5.51 -8.55
N ILE A 141 21.75 5.41 -7.92
CA ILE A 141 22.09 4.35 -6.96
C ILE A 141 21.15 4.32 -5.75
N VAL A 142 20.67 5.47 -5.28
CA VAL A 142 19.78 5.53 -4.10
C VAL A 142 18.45 4.82 -4.38
N LEU A 143 17.81 5.10 -5.51
CA LEU A 143 16.55 4.47 -5.92
C LEU A 143 16.75 2.97 -6.18
N LEU A 144 17.81 2.61 -6.91
CA LEU A 144 18.12 1.21 -7.21
C LEU A 144 18.44 0.41 -5.93
N THR A 145 19.13 1.02 -4.98
CA THR A 145 19.41 0.41 -3.67
C THR A 145 18.12 0.12 -2.92
N GLN A 146 17.16 1.07 -2.91
CA GLN A 146 15.85 0.84 -2.29
C GLN A 146 15.08 -0.29 -2.98
N ALA A 147 15.10 -0.32 -4.31
CA ALA A 147 14.43 -1.33 -5.13
C ALA A 147 14.95 -2.75 -4.81
N PHE A 148 16.27 -2.95 -4.92
CA PHE A 148 16.89 -4.27 -4.75
C PHE A 148 16.98 -4.73 -3.28
N GLN A 149 16.95 -3.80 -2.32
CA GLN A 149 16.85 -4.13 -0.89
C GLN A 149 15.41 -4.43 -0.45
N ARG A 150 14.44 -4.44 -1.37
CA ARG A 150 13.01 -4.65 -1.08
C ARG A 150 12.47 -3.66 -0.04
N LYS A 151 12.93 -2.40 -0.14
CA LYS A 151 12.54 -1.29 0.75
C LYS A 151 11.37 -0.47 0.21
N PHE A 152 10.89 -0.77 -0.98
CA PHE A 152 9.65 -0.19 -1.48
C PHE A 152 8.44 -0.63 -0.64
N ILE A 153 7.39 0.18 -0.73
CA ILE A 153 6.15 0.03 -0.01
C ILE A 153 5.47 -1.31 -0.27
N ILE A 154 5.71 -1.92 -1.44
CA ILE A 154 5.36 -3.31 -1.73
C ILE A 154 6.66 -4.06 -2.05
N PRO A 155 7.27 -4.74 -1.06
CA PRO A 155 8.53 -5.47 -1.21
C PRO A 155 8.48 -6.61 -2.23
N GLU A 156 7.36 -7.34 -2.29
CA GLU A 156 7.19 -8.55 -3.12
C GLU A 156 6.21 -8.28 -4.27
N PHE A 157 6.61 -7.37 -5.15
CA PHE A 157 5.73 -6.79 -6.17
C PHE A 157 5.19 -7.83 -7.17
N GLU A 158 5.99 -8.78 -7.64
CA GLU A 158 5.53 -9.82 -8.59
C GLU A 158 4.42 -10.73 -8.01
N ALA A 159 4.53 -11.07 -6.73
CA ALA A 159 3.49 -11.85 -6.04
C ALA A 159 2.21 -11.01 -5.89
N PHE A 160 2.36 -9.73 -5.53
CA PHE A 160 1.25 -8.80 -5.43
C PHE A 160 0.53 -8.60 -6.78
N THR A 161 1.26 -8.38 -7.89
CA THR A 161 0.66 -8.18 -9.21
C THR A 161 -0.03 -9.43 -9.73
N SER A 162 0.46 -10.63 -9.38
CA SER A 162 -0.22 -11.89 -9.68
C SER A 162 -1.61 -11.97 -9.03
N LEU A 163 -1.75 -11.50 -7.78
CA LEU A 163 -3.05 -11.40 -7.11
C LEU A 163 -3.94 -10.34 -7.76
N ILE A 164 -3.38 -9.19 -8.16
CA ILE A 164 -4.12 -8.16 -8.90
C ILE A 164 -4.66 -8.70 -10.23
N ASN A 165 -3.88 -9.52 -10.94
CA ASN A 165 -4.34 -10.17 -12.18
C ASN A 165 -5.54 -11.09 -11.92
N HIS A 166 -5.52 -11.84 -10.81
CA HIS A 166 -6.66 -12.67 -10.42
C HIS A 166 -7.92 -11.84 -10.17
N LEU A 167 -7.82 -10.72 -9.44
CA LEU A 167 -8.94 -9.78 -9.25
C LEU A 167 -9.46 -9.21 -10.58
N TYR A 168 -8.54 -8.88 -11.51
CA TYR A 168 -8.91 -8.41 -12.84
C TYR A 168 -9.73 -9.45 -13.61
N TYR A 169 -9.30 -10.72 -13.65
CA TYR A 169 -10.00 -11.77 -14.39
C TYR A 169 -11.36 -12.12 -13.76
N ASN A 170 -11.45 -12.15 -12.42
CA ASN A 170 -12.72 -12.35 -11.72
C ASN A 170 -13.74 -11.27 -12.08
N THR A 171 -13.32 -10.01 -12.08
CA THR A 171 -14.19 -8.87 -12.33
C THR A 171 -14.51 -8.69 -13.82
N GLN A 172 -13.67 -9.19 -14.72
CA GLN A 172 -13.93 -9.23 -16.17
C GLN A 172 -15.21 -10.03 -16.50
N ALA A 173 -15.56 -11.03 -15.69
CA ALA A 173 -16.76 -11.85 -15.86
C ALA A 173 -18.07 -11.05 -15.67
N GLN A 174 -18.02 -9.86 -15.06
CA GLN A 174 -19.19 -9.00 -14.90
C GLN A 174 -19.59 -8.42 -16.27
N LYS A 175 -20.81 -8.78 -16.73
CA LYS A 175 -21.40 -8.35 -18.01
C LYS A 175 -22.58 -7.38 -17.86
N GLY A 176 -22.90 -6.98 -16.63
CA GLY A 176 -23.98 -6.02 -16.38
C GLY A 176 -23.66 -4.60 -16.85
N GLY A 177 -24.67 -3.72 -16.80
CA GLY A 177 -24.52 -2.28 -16.98
C GLY A 177 -24.89 -1.75 -18.35
N LYS A 178 -24.79 -0.44 -18.52
CA LYS A 178 -25.04 0.27 -19.78
C LYS A 178 -23.98 1.33 -20.01
N VAL A 179 -23.47 1.40 -21.24
CA VAL A 179 -22.57 2.48 -21.66
C VAL A 179 -23.34 3.79 -21.67
N ALA A 180 -22.71 4.86 -21.19
CA ALA A 180 -23.28 6.20 -21.27
C ALA A 180 -23.50 6.58 -22.75
N ASN A 181 -24.74 6.89 -23.11
CA ASN A 181 -25.16 7.11 -24.49
C ASN A 181 -25.88 8.45 -24.72
N TYR A 182 -25.84 9.36 -23.74
CA TYR A 182 -26.44 10.70 -23.88
C TYR A 182 -25.64 11.60 -24.84
N ILE A 183 -24.35 11.31 -25.05
CA ILE A 183 -23.53 11.89 -26.12
C ILE A 183 -22.91 10.79 -27.00
N PRO A 184 -22.71 11.04 -28.30
CA PRO A 184 -22.24 10.03 -29.25
C PRO A 184 -20.79 9.62 -28.99
N GLN A 185 -19.96 10.47 -28.37
CA GLN A 185 -18.56 10.17 -28.10
C GLN A 185 -18.39 9.06 -27.06
N LEU A 186 -19.21 9.07 -26.00
CA LEU A 186 -19.20 8.00 -24.99
C LEU A 186 -19.86 6.72 -25.51
N ALA A 187 -20.91 6.85 -26.33
CA ALA A 187 -21.62 5.70 -26.91
C ALA A 187 -20.76 4.84 -27.85
N LYS A 188 -19.63 5.38 -28.35
CA LYS A 188 -18.70 4.66 -29.26
C LYS A 188 -17.89 3.58 -28.55
N PHE A 189 -17.71 3.68 -27.23
CA PHE A 189 -16.89 2.71 -26.51
C PHE A 189 -17.61 1.36 -26.36
N SER A 190 -16.88 0.27 -26.60
CA SER A 190 -17.42 -1.06 -26.41
C SER A 190 -17.64 -1.35 -24.92
N PRO A 191 -18.78 -1.98 -24.53
CA PRO A 191 -19.02 -2.41 -23.16
C PRO A 191 -18.06 -3.51 -22.69
N ASP A 192 -17.35 -4.17 -23.60
CA ASP A 192 -16.40 -5.22 -23.24
C ASP A 192 -15.03 -4.69 -22.77
N LEU A 193 -14.74 -3.40 -22.99
CA LEU A 193 -13.48 -2.80 -22.58
C LEU A 193 -13.30 -2.85 -21.05
N TRP A 194 -12.11 -3.28 -20.62
CA TRP A 194 -11.73 -3.37 -19.22
C TRP A 194 -10.23 -3.16 -19.05
N GLY A 195 -9.84 -2.11 -18.33
CA GLY A 195 -8.45 -1.84 -17.99
C GLY A 195 -8.27 -1.53 -16.52
N VAL A 196 -7.19 -2.04 -15.92
CA VAL A 196 -6.75 -1.70 -14.57
C VAL A 196 -5.26 -1.37 -14.60
N SER A 197 -4.90 -0.21 -14.07
CA SER A 197 -3.51 0.17 -13.87
C SER A 197 -3.29 0.68 -12.46
N LEU A 198 -2.14 0.35 -11.88
CA LEU A 198 -1.71 0.82 -10.57
C LEU A 198 -0.30 1.40 -10.62
N CYS A 199 -0.07 2.38 -9.74
CA CYS A 199 1.22 3.01 -9.50
C CYS A 199 1.40 3.18 -7.99
N THR A 200 2.46 2.64 -7.41
CA THR A 200 2.78 2.81 -5.98
C THR A 200 3.42 4.17 -5.72
N VAL A 201 3.45 4.58 -4.45
CA VAL A 201 4.15 5.82 -4.04
C VAL A 201 5.65 5.82 -4.34
N ASP A 202 6.26 4.64 -4.50
CA ASP A 202 7.67 4.48 -4.88
C ASP A 202 7.88 4.41 -6.41
N GLY A 203 6.82 4.39 -7.20
CA GLY A 203 6.86 4.32 -8.66
C GLY A 203 6.86 2.90 -9.24
N GLN A 204 6.61 1.87 -8.42
CA GLN A 204 6.33 0.52 -8.94
C GLN A 204 5.00 0.52 -9.70
N ARG A 205 4.94 -0.08 -10.89
CA ARG A 205 3.77 -0.02 -11.78
C ARG A 205 3.39 -1.37 -12.34
N HIS A 206 2.08 -1.56 -12.50
CA HIS A 206 1.50 -2.73 -13.15
C HIS A 206 0.21 -2.35 -13.88
N ALA A 207 -0.02 -2.97 -15.04
CA ALA A 207 -1.16 -2.69 -15.90
C ALA A 207 -1.66 -3.98 -16.54
N ILE A 208 -2.98 -4.17 -16.59
CA ILE A 208 -3.64 -5.34 -17.19
C ILE A 208 -4.93 -4.93 -17.89
N GLY A 209 -5.16 -5.49 -19.08
CA GLY A 209 -6.32 -5.19 -19.93
C GLY A 209 -6.12 -3.97 -20.82
N ASP A 210 -7.23 -3.30 -21.17
CA ASP A 210 -7.31 -2.17 -22.10
C ASP A 210 -6.80 -0.85 -21.49
N THR A 211 -5.55 -0.83 -21.05
CA THR A 211 -4.99 0.23 -20.19
C THR A 211 -4.42 1.42 -20.95
N ASN A 212 -4.07 1.22 -22.22
CA ASN A 212 -3.44 2.24 -23.08
C ASN A 212 -4.45 2.96 -23.99
N LEU A 213 -5.73 2.63 -23.93
CA LEU A 213 -6.77 3.34 -24.68
C LEU A 213 -7.11 4.67 -24.00
N PRO A 214 -7.07 5.80 -24.73
CA PRO A 214 -7.50 7.08 -24.21
C PRO A 214 -9.01 7.13 -23.95
N PHE A 215 -9.39 7.73 -22.82
CA PHE A 215 -10.78 8.04 -22.49
C PHE A 215 -10.88 9.37 -21.73
N CYS A 216 -12.04 10.02 -21.82
CA CYS A 216 -12.28 11.28 -21.10
C CYS A 216 -12.39 11.04 -19.58
N LEU A 217 -11.71 11.84 -18.76
CA LEU A 217 -11.79 11.80 -17.30
C LEU A 217 -13.20 12.02 -16.78
N GLN A 218 -13.98 12.88 -17.45
CA GLN A 218 -15.30 13.28 -16.98
C GLN A 218 -15.21 13.77 -15.53
N SER A 219 -16.15 13.39 -14.66
CA SER A 219 -16.16 13.80 -13.25
C SER A 219 -14.92 13.35 -12.44
N CYS A 220 -14.05 12.48 -12.95
CA CYS A 220 -12.77 12.16 -12.30
C CYS A 220 -11.80 13.35 -12.25
N VAL A 221 -12.03 14.40 -13.05
CA VAL A 221 -11.20 15.63 -13.02
C VAL A 221 -11.49 16.51 -11.80
N MET A 222 -12.71 16.47 -11.26
CA MET A 222 -13.18 17.32 -10.16
C MET A 222 -12.27 17.30 -8.91
N PRO A 223 -11.81 16.13 -8.39
CA PRO A 223 -10.87 16.11 -7.27
C PRO A 223 -9.52 16.76 -7.60
N LEU A 224 -9.05 16.64 -8.85
CA LEU A 224 -7.78 17.21 -9.30
C LEU A 224 -7.89 18.73 -9.42
N GLU A 225 -9.01 19.22 -9.96
CA GLU A 225 -9.35 20.64 -10.05
C GLU A 225 -9.45 21.28 -8.65
N TYR A 226 -10.15 20.63 -7.73
CA TYR A 226 -10.26 21.09 -6.35
C TYR A 226 -8.91 21.10 -5.62
N ALA A 227 -8.09 20.05 -5.80
CA ALA A 227 -6.76 20.00 -5.22
C ALA A 227 -5.91 21.21 -5.70
N LEU A 228 -5.97 21.53 -6.99
CA LEU A 228 -5.26 22.67 -7.54
C LEU A 228 -5.79 24.01 -7.01
N ALA A 229 -7.11 24.16 -6.88
CA ALA A 229 -7.70 25.38 -6.32
C ALA A 229 -7.26 25.60 -4.86
N VAL A 230 -7.23 24.54 -4.04
CA VAL A 230 -6.73 24.62 -2.66
C VAL A 230 -5.22 24.84 -2.62
N HIS A 231 -4.47 24.26 -3.55
CA HIS A 231 -3.02 24.49 -3.66
C HIS A 231 -2.69 25.96 -3.92
N GLU A 232 -3.42 26.61 -4.82
CA GLU A 232 -3.18 28.01 -5.20
C GLU A 232 -3.76 29.03 -4.20
N ALA A 233 -4.97 28.79 -3.70
CA ALA A 233 -5.72 29.78 -2.92
C ALA A 233 -5.83 29.46 -1.41
N GLY A 234 -5.52 28.23 -1.00
CA GLY A 234 -5.71 27.74 0.36
C GLY A 234 -7.15 27.31 0.67
N THR A 235 -7.29 26.46 1.70
CA THR A 235 -8.58 25.86 2.08
C THR A 235 -9.64 26.91 2.43
N GLU A 236 -9.26 27.92 3.21
CA GLU A 236 -10.21 28.93 3.69
C GLU A 236 -10.81 29.73 2.54
N GLN A 237 -10.00 30.07 1.53
CA GLN A 237 -10.47 30.88 0.40
C GLN A 237 -11.40 30.07 -0.51
N VAL A 238 -11.08 28.80 -0.77
CA VAL A 238 -11.92 27.92 -1.60
C VAL A 238 -13.26 27.66 -0.91
N HIS A 239 -13.26 27.34 0.38
CA HIS A 239 -14.48 26.99 1.11
C HIS A 239 -15.36 28.17 1.55
N LYS A 240 -14.99 29.41 1.18
CA LYS A 240 -15.95 30.52 1.16
C LYS A 240 -17.06 30.31 0.13
N TYR A 241 -16.78 29.53 -0.92
CA TYR A 241 -17.70 29.37 -2.06
C TYR A 241 -18.28 27.96 -2.20
N VAL A 242 -17.67 26.95 -1.60
CA VAL A 242 -18.15 25.55 -1.65
C VAL A 242 -18.08 24.90 -0.27
N GLY A 243 -19.08 24.08 0.06
CA GLY A 243 -19.13 23.31 1.29
C GLY A 243 -18.12 22.16 1.35
N LYS A 244 -18.21 21.37 2.41
CA LYS A 244 -17.31 20.25 2.73
C LYS A 244 -18.04 18.93 2.97
N GLU A 245 -19.36 18.92 2.84
CA GLU A 245 -20.19 17.83 3.34
C GLU A 245 -20.93 17.13 2.20
N PRO A 246 -21.24 15.83 2.34
CA PRO A 246 -22.12 15.15 1.41
C PRO A 246 -23.52 15.78 1.47
N SER A 247 -24.21 15.85 0.34
CA SER A 247 -25.55 16.43 0.28
C SER A 247 -26.63 15.57 0.97
N GLY A 248 -26.39 14.26 1.13
CA GLY A 248 -27.42 13.30 1.58
C GLY A 248 -28.61 13.15 0.61
N LEU A 249 -28.55 13.80 -0.55
CA LEU A 249 -29.58 13.85 -1.58
C LEU A 249 -29.03 13.25 -2.87
N LYS A 250 -29.93 12.82 -3.76
CA LYS A 250 -29.53 12.38 -5.11
C LYS A 250 -28.69 13.45 -5.79
N PHE A 251 -27.54 13.07 -6.35
CA PHE A 251 -26.65 13.96 -7.12
C PHE A 251 -27.38 14.69 -8.27
N ASN A 252 -28.51 14.09 -8.71
CA ASN A 252 -29.67 14.60 -9.45
C ASN A 252 -30.11 16.06 -9.23
N LYS A 253 -30.09 16.50 -7.98
CA LYS A 253 -30.98 17.57 -7.56
C LYS A 253 -30.25 18.91 -7.44
N LEU A 254 -30.91 19.98 -7.89
CA LEU A 254 -30.44 21.37 -7.77
C LEU A 254 -30.70 21.88 -6.34
N TYR A 255 -29.78 21.59 -5.42
CA TYR A 255 -29.85 22.10 -4.04
C TYR A 255 -28.50 22.70 -3.64
N LEU A 256 -28.58 23.80 -2.91
CA LEU A 256 -27.48 24.40 -2.17
C LEU A 256 -27.66 24.05 -0.69
N ASP A 257 -26.59 24.21 0.09
CA ASP A 257 -26.67 24.13 1.54
C ASP A 257 -27.39 25.33 2.16
N GLU A 258 -27.52 25.34 3.49
CA GLU A 258 -28.20 26.41 4.23
C GLU A 258 -27.48 27.77 4.11
N GLU A 259 -26.23 27.79 3.64
CA GLU A 259 -25.41 28.99 3.41
C GLU A 259 -25.41 29.43 1.94
N ASP A 260 -26.32 28.90 1.11
CA ASP A 260 -26.39 29.15 -0.33
C ASP A 260 -25.10 28.79 -1.09
N LYS A 261 -24.41 27.71 -0.68
CA LYS A 261 -23.23 27.16 -1.37
C LYS A 261 -23.50 25.76 -1.93
N PRO A 262 -22.79 25.33 -2.99
CA PRO A 262 -22.80 23.92 -3.37
C PRO A 262 -22.20 23.07 -2.25
N HIS A 263 -22.79 21.91 -1.97
CA HIS A 263 -22.42 21.07 -0.82
C HIS A 263 -20.95 20.66 -0.75
N ASN A 264 -20.33 20.34 -1.90
CA ASN A 264 -18.95 19.89 -2.00
C ASN A 264 -18.44 20.00 -3.46
N PRO A 265 -17.12 19.96 -3.70
CA PRO A 265 -16.55 20.03 -5.04
C PRO A 265 -16.72 18.76 -5.90
N MET A 266 -17.23 17.66 -5.33
CA MET A 266 -17.39 16.38 -6.06
C MET A 266 -18.72 16.29 -6.83
N VAL A 267 -19.58 17.31 -6.71
CA VAL A 267 -20.82 17.47 -7.48
C VAL A 267 -20.67 18.59 -8.52
N ASN A 268 -21.43 18.52 -9.62
CA ASN A 268 -21.33 19.46 -10.75
C ASN A 268 -21.39 20.93 -10.32
N ALA A 269 -22.31 21.29 -9.41
CA ALA A 269 -22.43 22.68 -8.93
C ALA A 269 -21.17 23.16 -8.21
N GLY A 270 -20.55 22.31 -7.39
CA GLY A 270 -19.30 22.61 -6.72
C GLY A 270 -18.15 22.74 -7.70
N ALA A 271 -18.02 21.80 -8.65
CA ALA A 271 -17.00 21.84 -9.69
C ALA A 271 -17.07 23.12 -10.54
N ILE A 272 -18.27 23.53 -10.98
CA ILE A 272 -18.48 24.79 -11.73
C ILE A 272 -18.02 26.01 -10.91
N VAL A 273 -18.29 26.03 -9.60
CA VAL A 273 -17.80 27.10 -8.72
C VAL A 273 -16.27 27.05 -8.62
N ILE A 274 -15.66 25.87 -8.44
CA ILE A 274 -14.20 25.70 -8.42
C ILE A 274 -13.57 26.21 -9.73
N SER A 275 -14.17 25.93 -10.89
CA SER A 275 -13.70 26.41 -12.20
C SER A 275 -13.61 27.94 -12.27
N SER A 276 -14.44 28.65 -11.51
CA SER A 276 -14.38 30.11 -11.42
C SER A 276 -13.22 30.63 -10.56
N LEU A 277 -12.71 29.81 -9.63
CA LEU A 277 -11.65 30.16 -8.67
C LEU A 277 -10.24 30.01 -9.25
N LEU A 278 -10.07 29.17 -10.28
CA LEU A 278 -8.76 28.93 -10.89
C LEU A 278 -8.31 30.13 -11.73
N LYS A 279 -7.09 30.61 -11.43
CA LYS A 279 -6.41 31.76 -12.08
C LYS A 279 -7.37 32.92 -12.40
N PRO A 280 -7.90 33.62 -11.39
CA PRO A 280 -8.82 34.74 -11.62
C PRO A 280 -8.11 35.83 -12.43
N GLY A 281 -8.80 36.39 -13.44
CA GLY A 281 -8.26 37.43 -14.32
C GLY A 281 -7.53 36.92 -15.58
N SER A 282 -7.16 35.64 -15.64
CA SER A 282 -6.61 35.02 -16.86
C SER A 282 -7.69 34.70 -17.89
N ASN A 283 -7.30 34.66 -19.16
CA ASN A 283 -8.19 34.24 -20.25
C ASN A 283 -8.40 32.71 -20.24
N LYS A 284 -9.38 32.23 -21.03
CA LYS A 284 -9.75 30.79 -21.06
C LYS A 284 -8.60 29.87 -21.45
N ALA A 285 -7.76 30.27 -22.40
CA ALA A 285 -6.65 29.45 -22.88
C ALA A 285 -5.57 29.30 -21.80
N GLU A 286 -5.19 30.41 -21.15
CA GLU A 286 -4.22 30.40 -20.04
C GLU A 286 -4.67 29.52 -18.87
N LYS A 287 -5.96 29.56 -18.51
CA LYS A 287 -6.53 28.69 -17.48
C LYS A 287 -6.43 27.22 -17.85
N PHE A 288 -6.70 26.89 -19.11
CA PHE A 288 -6.62 25.52 -19.62
C PHE A 288 -5.18 25.01 -19.67
N ASP A 289 -4.25 25.81 -20.17
CA ASP A 289 -2.81 25.47 -20.17
C ASP A 289 -2.27 25.27 -18.76
N PHE A 290 -2.70 26.13 -17.82
CA PHE A 290 -2.37 26.00 -16.41
C PHE A 290 -2.83 24.67 -15.82
N MET A 291 -4.10 24.29 -16.04
CA MET A 291 -4.62 23.01 -15.57
C MET A 291 -3.92 21.82 -16.23
N MET A 292 -3.70 21.89 -17.55
CA MET A 292 -3.01 20.83 -18.30
C MET A 292 -1.57 20.63 -17.85
N ASP A 293 -0.82 21.68 -17.50
CA ASP A 293 0.54 21.53 -16.95
C ASP A 293 0.52 20.80 -15.61
N TYR A 294 -0.38 21.14 -14.70
CA TYR A 294 -0.51 20.45 -13.42
C TYR A 294 -0.94 18.99 -13.58
N LEU A 295 -1.91 18.69 -14.45
CA LEU A 295 -2.28 17.31 -14.74
C LEU A 295 -1.11 16.51 -15.33
N LYS A 296 -0.34 17.11 -16.25
CA LYS A 296 0.88 16.49 -16.80
C LYS A 296 1.93 16.26 -15.72
N LYS A 297 2.13 17.18 -14.77
CA LYS A 297 3.03 17.00 -13.63
C LYS A 297 2.56 15.86 -12.72
N MET A 298 1.27 15.81 -12.39
CA MET A 298 0.67 14.72 -11.59
C MET A 298 0.78 13.37 -12.28
N ALA A 299 0.70 13.33 -13.62
CA ALA A 299 0.87 12.11 -14.41
C ALA A 299 2.35 11.78 -14.71
N GLY A 300 3.32 12.51 -14.17
CA GLY A 300 4.74 12.31 -14.48
C GLY A 300 5.09 12.45 -15.96
N ARG A 301 4.38 13.35 -16.65
CA ARG A 301 4.46 13.66 -18.09
C ARG A 301 4.01 12.52 -19.02
N GLU A 302 3.21 11.57 -18.51
CA GLU A 302 2.51 10.61 -19.35
C GLU A 302 1.34 11.23 -20.13
N TYR A 303 0.59 10.41 -20.86
CA TYR A 303 -0.49 10.82 -21.75
C TYR A 303 -1.56 11.62 -20.99
N VAL A 304 -1.68 12.90 -21.33
CA VAL A 304 -2.77 13.80 -20.94
C VAL A 304 -3.10 14.66 -22.17
N ALA A 305 -4.30 14.49 -22.70
CA ALA A 305 -4.76 15.12 -23.92
C ALA A 305 -6.15 15.75 -23.75
N PHE A 306 -6.76 16.19 -24.84
CA PHE A 306 -8.04 16.89 -24.82
C PHE A 306 -8.91 16.49 -26.00
N SER A 307 -10.17 16.16 -25.70
CA SER A 307 -11.16 15.77 -26.69
C SER A 307 -12.08 16.93 -27.04
N ASN A 308 -11.76 17.68 -28.09
CA ASN A 308 -12.64 18.76 -28.55
C ASN A 308 -14.03 18.22 -28.97
N ALA A 309 -14.08 16.99 -29.51
CA ALA A 309 -15.34 16.37 -29.90
C ALA A 309 -16.27 16.13 -28.70
N THR A 310 -15.74 15.59 -27.59
CA THR A 310 -16.51 15.40 -26.35
C THR A 310 -16.90 16.75 -25.77
N PHE A 311 -15.99 17.72 -25.76
CA PHE A 311 -16.26 19.08 -25.27
C PHE A 311 -17.46 19.73 -25.97
N GLN A 312 -17.51 19.70 -27.30
CA GLN A 312 -18.64 20.28 -28.04
C GLN A 312 -19.95 19.55 -27.72
N SER A 313 -19.95 18.22 -27.69
CA SER A 313 -21.16 17.46 -27.40
C SER A 313 -21.64 17.60 -25.94
N GLU A 314 -20.74 17.65 -24.96
CA GLU A 314 -21.07 17.95 -23.56
C GLU A 314 -21.65 19.36 -23.43
N LYS A 315 -21.08 20.33 -24.15
CA LYS A 315 -21.55 21.72 -24.15
C LYS A 315 -22.93 21.88 -24.81
N GLU A 316 -23.18 21.17 -25.90
CA GLU A 316 -24.47 21.20 -26.62
C GLU A 316 -25.60 20.50 -25.85
N THR A 317 -25.30 19.43 -25.12
CA THR A 317 -26.29 18.64 -24.36
C THR A 317 -26.33 18.98 -22.87
N GLY A 318 -25.54 19.97 -22.44
CA GLY A 318 -25.29 20.33 -21.05
C GLY A 318 -26.36 21.19 -20.38
N ASP A 319 -27.63 21.15 -20.82
CA ASP A 319 -28.75 22.00 -20.36
C ASP A 319 -28.83 22.11 -18.84
N ARG A 320 -28.64 20.98 -18.15
CA ARG A 320 -28.67 20.94 -16.69
C ARG A 320 -27.54 21.74 -16.06
N ASN A 321 -26.34 21.70 -16.63
CA ASN A 321 -25.22 22.48 -16.11
C ASN A 321 -25.41 23.98 -16.39
N TYR A 322 -26.07 24.37 -17.48
CA TYR A 322 -26.51 25.76 -17.68
C TYR A 322 -27.52 26.18 -16.61
N ALA A 323 -28.53 25.35 -16.30
CA ALA A 323 -29.49 25.65 -15.24
C ALA A 323 -28.81 25.82 -13.88
N ILE A 324 -27.83 24.95 -13.55
CA ILE A 324 -26.98 25.09 -12.36
C ILE A 324 -26.25 26.43 -12.40
N GLY A 325 -25.59 26.76 -13.51
CA GLY A 325 -24.82 28.00 -13.65
C GLY A 325 -25.68 29.26 -13.42
N TYR A 326 -26.86 29.34 -14.03
CA TYR A 326 -27.78 30.46 -13.80
C TYR A 326 -28.29 30.53 -12.36
N TYR A 327 -28.60 29.38 -11.75
CA TYR A 327 -29.03 29.33 -10.35
C TYR A 327 -27.92 29.81 -9.38
N LEU A 328 -26.69 29.35 -9.59
CA LEU A 328 -25.51 29.80 -8.82
C LEU A 328 -25.23 31.29 -9.01
N LYS A 329 -25.47 31.83 -10.22
CA LYS A 329 -25.31 33.25 -10.52
C LYS A 329 -26.31 34.10 -9.75
N GLU A 330 -27.59 33.71 -9.75
CA GLU A 330 -28.66 34.39 -9.00
C GLU A 330 -28.36 34.41 -7.50
N LYS A 331 -27.86 33.29 -6.97
CA LYS A 331 -27.47 33.13 -5.56
C LYS A 331 -26.11 33.70 -5.19
N LYS A 332 -25.40 34.34 -6.13
CA LYS A 332 -24.08 34.97 -5.93
C LYS A 332 -23.02 33.99 -5.40
N CYS A 333 -23.07 32.73 -5.83
CA CYS A 333 -22.12 31.70 -5.42
C CYS A 333 -20.73 31.86 -6.08
N PHE A 334 -20.60 32.73 -7.08
CA PHE A 334 -19.34 33.00 -7.77
C PHE A 334 -18.59 34.19 -7.14
N PRO A 335 -17.24 34.25 -7.25
CA PRO A 335 -16.47 35.43 -6.87
C PRO A 335 -16.95 36.70 -7.58
N SER A 336 -16.75 37.84 -6.93
CA SER A 336 -17.09 39.15 -7.51
C SER A 336 -16.37 39.35 -8.84
N GLY A 337 -17.12 39.65 -9.91
CA GLY A 337 -16.59 39.86 -11.25
C GLY A 337 -16.33 38.59 -12.07
N ALA A 338 -16.65 37.39 -11.54
CA ALA A 338 -16.53 36.16 -12.30
C ALA A 338 -17.61 36.04 -13.38
N ASP A 339 -17.22 35.61 -14.58
CA ASP A 339 -18.14 35.26 -15.66
C ASP A 339 -18.58 33.80 -15.53
N MET A 340 -19.87 33.61 -15.23
CA MET A 340 -20.50 32.29 -15.13
C MET A 340 -20.36 31.48 -16.42
N MET A 341 -20.53 32.10 -17.59
CA MET A 341 -20.45 31.39 -18.87
C MET A 341 -19.01 30.93 -19.15
N ALA A 342 -18.01 31.74 -18.77
CA ALA A 342 -16.62 31.35 -18.87
C ALA A 342 -16.25 30.21 -17.91
N ALA A 343 -16.77 30.23 -16.67
CA ALA A 343 -16.56 29.15 -15.71
C ALA A 343 -17.20 27.84 -16.20
N LEU A 344 -18.40 27.92 -16.77
CA LEU A 344 -19.11 26.76 -17.31
C LEU A 344 -18.43 26.19 -18.57
N ASP A 345 -17.98 27.04 -19.49
CA ASP A 345 -17.17 26.60 -20.63
C ASP A 345 -15.90 25.88 -20.17
N PHE A 346 -15.21 26.45 -19.18
CA PHE A 346 -14.00 25.86 -18.64
C PHE A 346 -14.28 24.50 -17.98
N TYR A 347 -15.35 24.39 -17.19
CA TYR A 347 -15.83 23.12 -16.63
C TYR A 347 -16.01 22.04 -17.71
N PHE A 348 -16.68 22.35 -18.82
CA PHE A 348 -16.85 21.39 -19.93
C PHE A 348 -15.52 21.00 -20.57
N GLN A 349 -14.57 21.93 -20.70
CA GLN A 349 -13.23 21.62 -21.19
C GLN A 349 -12.51 20.63 -20.26
N LEU A 350 -12.59 20.84 -18.94
CA LEU A 350 -11.94 19.97 -17.96
C LEU A 350 -12.53 18.55 -17.96
N CYS A 351 -13.85 18.41 -18.05
CA CYS A 351 -14.48 17.08 -18.15
C CYS A 351 -14.09 16.31 -19.43
N SER A 352 -13.63 17.02 -20.46
CA SER A 352 -13.27 16.46 -21.77
C SER A 352 -11.76 16.19 -21.93
N ILE A 353 -10.99 16.28 -20.84
CA ILE A 353 -9.58 15.90 -20.80
C ILE A 353 -9.45 14.38 -20.91
N GLU A 354 -8.54 13.91 -21.76
CA GLU A 354 -8.30 12.48 -21.99
C GLU A 354 -7.06 11.99 -21.25
N VAL A 355 -7.17 10.80 -20.67
CA VAL A 355 -6.09 10.06 -20.01
C VAL A 355 -6.14 8.60 -20.43
N THR A 356 -5.10 7.83 -20.09
CA THR A 356 -5.12 6.37 -20.12
C THR A 356 -5.24 5.83 -18.69
N CYS A 357 -5.47 4.52 -18.51
CA CYS A 357 -5.41 3.94 -17.16
C CYS A 357 -4.03 4.15 -16.55
N GLU A 358 -2.99 3.99 -17.36
CA GLU A 358 -1.60 4.17 -16.96
C GLU A 358 -1.34 5.57 -16.40
N SER A 359 -1.62 6.64 -17.16
CA SER A 359 -1.40 8.01 -16.70
C SER A 359 -2.31 8.40 -15.54
N GLY A 360 -3.56 7.92 -15.54
CA GLY A 360 -4.50 8.10 -14.44
C GLY A 360 -4.05 7.46 -13.12
N SER A 361 -3.40 6.29 -13.17
CA SER A 361 -2.88 5.64 -11.96
C SER A 361 -1.73 6.43 -11.33
N VAL A 362 -0.89 7.07 -12.14
CA VAL A 362 0.19 7.97 -11.67
C VAL A 362 -0.40 9.24 -11.03
N MET A 363 -1.47 9.81 -11.59
CA MET A 363 -2.18 10.94 -10.97
C MET A 363 -2.76 10.55 -9.60
N ALA A 364 -3.41 9.38 -9.50
CA ALA A 364 -3.91 8.86 -8.23
C ALA A 364 -2.76 8.62 -7.23
N ALA A 365 -1.62 8.11 -7.69
CA ALA A 365 -0.46 7.84 -6.85
C ALA A 365 0.22 9.12 -6.36
N THR A 366 0.16 10.20 -7.15
CA THR A 366 0.57 11.54 -6.69
C THR A 366 -0.26 12.01 -5.50
N LEU A 367 -1.58 11.75 -5.50
CA LEU A 367 -2.43 11.99 -4.33
C LEU A 367 -2.10 11.03 -3.18
N ALA A 368 -1.83 9.75 -3.47
CA ALA A 368 -1.43 8.78 -2.45
C ALA A 368 -0.12 9.19 -1.74
N ASN A 369 0.78 9.86 -2.46
CA ASN A 369 2.11 10.27 -2.02
C ASN A 369 2.16 11.74 -1.52
N GLY A 370 1.04 12.25 -0.99
CA GLY A 370 1.01 13.57 -0.36
C GLY A 370 1.26 14.75 -1.31
N GLY A 371 1.08 14.56 -2.62
CA GLY A 371 1.25 15.59 -3.64
C GLY A 371 2.58 15.51 -4.38
N ILE A 372 3.42 14.51 -4.10
CA ILE A 372 4.70 14.29 -4.78
C ILE A 372 4.51 13.24 -5.87
N CYS A 373 4.84 13.56 -7.12
CA CYS A 373 4.69 12.60 -8.21
C CYS A 373 5.68 11.42 -8.02
N PRO A 374 5.20 10.16 -7.95
CA PRO A 374 6.03 9.02 -7.56
C PRO A 374 7.14 8.70 -8.56
N ILE A 375 6.93 9.00 -9.85
CA ILE A 375 7.89 8.67 -10.93
C ILE A 375 8.81 9.83 -11.30
N THR A 376 8.64 11.02 -10.71
CA THR A 376 9.52 12.17 -10.96
C THR A 376 10.14 12.74 -9.69
N GLY A 377 9.50 12.55 -8.53
CA GLY A 377 9.90 13.19 -7.27
C GLY A 377 9.51 14.67 -7.17
N GLU A 378 8.81 15.22 -8.17
CA GLU A 378 8.37 16.61 -8.16
C GLU A 378 7.22 16.81 -7.15
N GLN A 379 7.32 17.84 -6.29
CA GLN A 379 6.21 18.26 -5.45
C GLN A 379 5.20 19.06 -6.30
N VAL A 380 4.08 18.43 -6.65
CA VAL A 380 3.07 18.98 -7.56
C VAL A 380 1.96 19.69 -6.80
N LEU A 381 1.59 19.20 -5.62
CA LEU A 381 0.50 19.75 -4.79
C LEU A 381 0.95 19.95 -3.35
N SER A 382 0.25 20.82 -2.62
CA SER A 382 0.45 20.96 -1.18
C SER A 382 -0.20 19.78 -0.44
N ALA A 383 0.43 19.34 0.64
CA ALA A 383 -0.10 18.24 1.46
C ALA A 383 -1.50 18.57 2.04
N GLU A 384 -1.78 19.85 2.29
CA GLU A 384 -3.10 20.35 2.70
C GLU A 384 -4.15 20.08 1.62
N ALA A 385 -3.87 20.46 0.37
CA ALA A 385 -4.77 20.22 -0.75
C ALA A 385 -5.07 18.73 -0.91
N VAL A 386 -4.03 17.90 -0.88
CA VAL A 386 -4.18 16.44 -1.02
C VAL A 386 -5.05 15.85 0.10
N ARG A 387 -4.78 16.20 1.37
CA ARG A 387 -5.58 15.71 2.51
C ARG A 387 -7.06 16.05 2.35
N ASN A 388 -7.37 17.29 1.97
CA ASN A 388 -8.76 17.72 1.82
C ASN A 388 -9.44 17.00 0.66
N THR A 389 -8.74 16.86 -0.47
CA THR A 389 -9.23 16.15 -1.65
C THR A 389 -9.56 14.71 -1.32
N LEU A 390 -8.67 13.99 -0.63
CA LEU A 390 -8.90 12.60 -0.23
C LEU A 390 -10.07 12.47 0.75
N SER A 391 -10.25 13.42 1.66
CA SER A 391 -11.37 13.44 2.60
C SER A 391 -12.72 13.60 1.88
N LEU A 392 -12.78 14.45 0.86
CA LEU A 392 -13.97 14.68 0.06
C LEU A 392 -14.22 13.55 -0.96
N MET A 393 -13.17 12.95 -1.52
CA MET A 393 -13.30 11.74 -2.35
C MET A 393 -13.88 10.59 -1.53
N HIS A 394 -13.45 10.42 -0.28
CA HIS A 394 -13.97 9.38 0.62
C HIS A 394 -15.48 9.53 0.87
N SER A 395 -15.95 10.74 1.16
CA SER A 395 -17.35 10.98 1.55
C SER A 395 -18.30 11.29 0.39
N CYS A 396 -17.79 11.83 -0.72
CA CYS A 396 -18.61 12.44 -1.78
C CYS A 396 -18.27 11.97 -3.22
N GLY A 397 -17.32 11.05 -3.40
CA GLY A 397 -16.72 10.81 -4.72
C GLY A 397 -17.46 9.86 -5.68
N MET A 398 -18.35 9.00 -5.18
CA MET A 398 -18.98 7.90 -5.94
C MET A 398 -20.49 8.13 -6.15
N TYR A 399 -20.89 9.38 -6.41
CA TYR A 399 -22.29 9.80 -6.56
C TYR A 399 -23.13 9.37 -5.35
N ASP A 400 -24.36 8.89 -5.56
CA ASP A 400 -25.24 8.42 -4.46
C ASP A 400 -24.69 7.15 -3.77
N PHE A 401 -23.73 6.47 -4.39
CA PHE A 401 -23.06 5.30 -3.80
C PHE A 401 -21.93 5.69 -2.83
N SER A 402 -21.60 6.97 -2.67
CA SER A 402 -20.46 7.42 -1.84
C SER A 402 -20.51 6.90 -0.41
N GLY A 403 -21.68 6.94 0.25
CA GLY A 403 -21.82 6.44 1.62
C GLY A 403 -21.61 4.93 1.74
N GLN A 404 -22.16 4.15 0.80
CA GLN A 404 -21.97 2.69 0.77
C GLN A 404 -20.53 2.31 0.40
N PHE A 405 -19.92 3.03 -0.54
CA PHE A 405 -18.52 2.85 -0.91
C PHE A 405 -17.59 3.16 0.26
N ALA A 406 -17.79 4.27 0.96
CA ALA A 406 -17.04 4.64 2.14
C ALA A 406 -17.15 3.60 3.28
N PHE A 407 -18.31 2.95 3.40
CA PHE A 407 -18.56 1.95 4.43
C PHE A 407 -18.01 0.56 4.08
N HIS A 408 -18.16 0.10 2.84
CA HIS A 408 -17.76 -1.25 2.44
C HIS A 408 -16.34 -1.33 1.87
N VAL A 409 -15.94 -0.31 1.10
CA VAL A 409 -14.59 -0.22 0.49
C VAL A 409 -13.67 0.65 1.34
N GLY A 410 -14.17 1.76 1.85
CA GLY A 410 -13.42 2.62 2.76
C GLY A 410 -12.17 3.26 2.15
N LEU A 411 -12.13 3.44 0.83
CA LEU A 411 -11.03 4.10 0.12
C LEU A 411 -11.51 5.41 -0.52
N PRO A 412 -10.68 6.47 -0.59
CA PRO A 412 -10.97 7.63 -1.40
C PRO A 412 -11.05 7.26 -2.89
N ALA A 413 -12.17 7.54 -3.53
CA ALA A 413 -12.35 7.28 -4.96
C ALA A 413 -13.18 8.39 -5.63
N LYS A 414 -13.03 8.54 -6.94
CA LYS A 414 -13.94 9.34 -7.78
C LYS A 414 -14.30 8.57 -9.03
N SER A 415 -15.60 8.51 -9.31
CA SER A 415 -16.15 7.91 -10.52
C SER A 415 -16.42 8.97 -11.60
N GLY A 416 -16.33 8.57 -12.87
CA GLY A 416 -16.67 9.36 -14.04
C GLY A 416 -17.61 8.59 -14.98
N VAL A 417 -18.53 9.30 -15.64
CA VAL A 417 -19.52 8.70 -16.57
C VAL A 417 -18.89 8.06 -17.81
N SER A 418 -17.59 8.24 -18.04
CA SER A 418 -16.81 7.49 -19.04
C SER A 418 -16.54 6.04 -18.64
N GLY A 419 -16.89 5.64 -17.41
CA GLY A 419 -16.55 4.34 -16.85
C GLY A 419 -15.24 4.32 -16.05
N ALA A 420 -14.63 5.48 -15.85
CA ALA A 420 -13.40 5.64 -15.09
C ALA A 420 -13.67 5.63 -13.58
N VAL A 421 -12.78 5.01 -12.82
CA VAL A 421 -12.73 5.07 -11.35
C VAL A 421 -11.29 5.37 -10.93
N LEU A 422 -11.08 6.60 -10.45
CA LEU A 422 -9.83 7.06 -9.86
C LEU A 422 -9.84 6.66 -8.38
N LEU A 423 -9.02 5.69 -7.98
CA LEU A 423 -8.96 5.13 -6.63
C LEU A 423 -7.60 5.45 -5.99
N VAL A 424 -7.62 5.87 -4.72
CA VAL A 424 -6.40 6.17 -3.96
C VAL A 424 -6.33 5.28 -2.73
N VAL A 425 -5.19 4.62 -2.52
CA VAL A 425 -4.82 3.97 -1.26
C VAL A 425 -3.72 4.82 -0.62
N PRO A 426 -4.07 5.72 0.33
CA PRO A 426 -3.13 6.70 0.85
C PRO A 426 -1.85 6.06 1.39
N ASN A 427 -0.70 6.66 1.06
CA ASN A 427 0.65 6.18 1.38
C ASN A 427 1.05 4.82 0.78
N ILE A 428 0.25 4.24 -0.13
CA ILE A 428 0.55 2.95 -0.77
C ILE A 428 0.58 3.08 -2.28
N MET A 429 -0.56 3.39 -2.90
CA MET A 429 -0.69 3.40 -4.36
C MET A 429 -1.89 4.19 -4.85
N GLY A 430 -1.83 4.60 -6.11
CA GLY A 430 -2.98 5.01 -6.91
C GLY A 430 -3.38 3.92 -7.89
N VAL A 431 -4.68 3.82 -8.16
CA VAL A 431 -5.25 2.86 -9.11
C VAL A 431 -6.23 3.60 -10.03
N MET A 432 -6.19 3.27 -11.31
CA MET A 432 -7.20 3.68 -12.28
C MET A 432 -7.84 2.43 -12.88
N CYS A 433 -9.15 2.31 -12.70
CA CYS A 433 -9.97 1.29 -13.35
C CYS A 433 -10.81 1.96 -14.44
N TRP A 434 -10.99 1.28 -15.57
CA TRP A 434 -11.82 1.79 -16.65
C TRP A 434 -12.64 0.69 -17.30
N SER A 435 -13.96 0.75 -17.13
CA SER A 435 -14.93 -0.02 -17.92
C SER A 435 -16.16 0.86 -18.22
N PRO A 436 -16.47 1.12 -19.52
CA PRO A 436 -17.54 2.03 -19.92
C PRO A 436 -18.95 1.67 -19.43
N ALA A 437 -19.22 0.41 -19.10
CA ALA A 437 -20.52 -0.05 -18.64
C ALA A 437 -20.81 0.42 -17.20
N LEU A 438 -21.82 1.28 -17.05
CA LEU A 438 -22.22 1.88 -15.78
C LEU A 438 -23.40 1.15 -15.12
N ASP A 439 -23.45 1.22 -13.80
CA ASP A 439 -24.61 0.87 -12.99
C ASP A 439 -25.72 1.93 -13.10
N ARG A 440 -26.78 1.78 -12.30
CA ARG A 440 -27.94 2.69 -12.30
C ARG A 440 -27.64 4.06 -11.68
N VAL A 441 -26.53 4.19 -10.95
CA VAL A 441 -26.13 5.40 -10.21
C VAL A 441 -25.04 6.16 -10.98
N GLY A 442 -24.43 5.54 -11.99
CA GLY A 442 -23.42 6.13 -12.88
C GLY A 442 -22.00 5.65 -12.61
N ASN A 443 -21.80 4.61 -11.80
CA ASN A 443 -20.48 4.05 -11.50
C ASN A 443 -20.15 2.86 -12.39
N SER A 444 -18.87 2.69 -12.73
CA SER A 444 -18.40 1.52 -13.50
C SER A 444 -18.62 0.23 -12.72
N ILE A 445 -19.34 -0.74 -13.32
CA ILE A 445 -19.65 -2.01 -12.63
C ILE A 445 -18.38 -2.78 -12.30
N ARG A 446 -17.52 -3.03 -13.31
CA ARG A 446 -16.26 -3.75 -13.09
C ARG A 446 -15.34 -2.99 -12.13
N GLY A 447 -15.29 -1.65 -12.25
CA GLY A 447 -14.52 -0.80 -11.34
C GLY A 447 -14.93 -0.95 -9.88
N ILE A 448 -16.23 -0.91 -9.58
CA ILE A 448 -16.74 -1.09 -8.21
C ILE A 448 -16.46 -2.50 -7.69
N HIS A 449 -16.74 -3.55 -8.47
CA HIS A 449 -16.47 -4.93 -8.06
C HIS A 449 -14.99 -5.16 -7.78
N PHE A 450 -14.09 -4.63 -8.63
CA PHE A 450 -12.65 -4.68 -8.40
C PHE A 450 -12.26 -4.01 -7.08
N CYS A 451 -12.80 -2.83 -6.78
CA CYS A 451 -12.53 -2.16 -5.51
C CYS A 451 -12.99 -2.98 -4.29
N GLN A 452 -14.13 -3.65 -4.39
CA GLN A 452 -14.68 -4.51 -3.32
C GLN A 452 -13.83 -5.76 -3.10
N GLU A 453 -13.43 -6.46 -4.17
CA GLU A 453 -12.55 -7.63 -4.05
C GLU A 453 -11.17 -7.25 -3.53
N LEU A 454 -10.63 -6.09 -3.95
CA LEU A 454 -9.36 -5.56 -3.49
C LEU A 454 -9.31 -5.43 -1.96
N VAL A 455 -10.32 -4.80 -1.35
CA VAL A 455 -10.35 -4.62 0.12
C VAL A 455 -10.83 -5.86 0.89
N SER A 456 -11.44 -6.81 0.19
CA SER A 456 -11.80 -8.11 0.77
C SER A 456 -10.56 -8.99 0.92
N LEU A 457 -9.65 -8.92 -0.06
CA LEU A 457 -8.38 -9.64 -0.05
C LEU A 457 -7.30 -8.93 0.79
N PHE A 458 -7.16 -7.61 0.66
CA PHE A 458 -6.09 -6.84 1.30
C PHE A 458 -6.61 -5.95 2.43
N ASN A 459 -5.76 -5.70 3.44
CA ASN A 459 -6.06 -4.81 4.57
C ASN A 459 -5.92 -3.31 4.22
N PHE A 460 -6.49 -2.91 3.08
CA PHE A 460 -6.42 -1.54 2.57
C PHE A 460 -7.58 -0.63 2.99
N HIS A 461 -8.66 -1.19 3.54
CA HIS A 461 -9.76 -0.37 4.03
C HIS A 461 -9.22 0.66 5.04
N ASN A 462 -9.61 1.93 4.94
CA ASN A 462 -9.01 3.01 5.74
C ASN A 462 -9.13 2.81 7.27
N TYR A 463 -10.11 1.99 7.69
CA TYR A 463 -10.34 1.62 9.09
C TYR A 463 -9.94 0.17 9.43
N ASP A 464 -9.23 -0.54 8.55
CA ASP A 464 -8.66 -1.85 8.86
C ASP A 464 -7.48 -1.74 9.83
N ASN A 465 -7.23 -2.81 10.59
CA ASN A 465 -6.14 -2.87 11.55
C ASN A 465 -4.84 -3.34 10.87
N LEU A 466 -3.75 -2.61 11.07
CA LEU A 466 -2.43 -2.96 10.52
C LEU A 466 -1.67 -4.02 11.32
N ARG A 467 -2.13 -4.36 12.53
CA ARG A 467 -1.44 -5.28 13.45
C ARG A 467 -2.17 -6.61 13.63
N HIS A 468 -3.50 -6.58 13.66
CA HIS A 468 -4.36 -7.72 13.96
C HIS A 468 -5.39 -7.90 12.84
N PHE A 469 -5.03 -8.68 11.83
CA PHE A 469 -5.91 -9.07 10.73
C PHE A 469 -5.78 -10.57 10.50
N VAL A 470 -6.91 -11.30 10.50
CA VAL A 470 -6.87 -12.78 10.61
C VAL A 470 -6.86 -13.48 9.24
N LYS A 471 -7.40 -12.84 8.19
CA LYS A 471 -7.57 -13.45 6.86
C LYS A 471 -7.12 -12.60 5.68
N LYS A 472 -6.92 -11.29 5.89
CA LYS A 472 -6.52 -10.37 4.82
C LYS A 472 -5.00 -10.41 4.63
N LEU A 473 -4.55 -10.03 3.45
CA LEU A 473 -3.13 -9.89 3.12
C LEU A 473 -2.67 -8.45 3.33
N ASP A 474 -1.42 -8.28 3.76
CA ASP A 474 -0.78 -6.97 3.84
C ASP A 474 0.49 -6.96 2.97
N PRO A 475 0.43 -6.40 1.76
CA PRO A 475 1.55 -6.42 0.82
C PRO A 475 2.69 -5.48 1.23
N ARG A 476 2.53 -4.69 2.31
CA ARG A 476 3.61 -3.88 2.89
C ARG A 476 4.63 -4.72 3.65
N ARG A 477 4.28 -5.96 3.97
CA ARG A 477 5.10 -6.88 4.77
C ARG A 477 5.67 -7.96 3.87
N GLN A 478 6.92 -8.33 4.13
CA GLN A 478 7.56 -9.45 3.44
C GLN A 478 6.98 -10.77 3.97
N THR A 479 6.57 -11.65 3.06
CA THR A 479 6.14 -13.00 3.41
C THR A 479 7.27 -13.72 4.17
N GLY A 480 6.89 -14.42 5.25
CA GLY A 480 7.85 -15.12 6.11
C GLY A 480 8.57 -14.25 7.15
N HIS A 481 8.76 -12.93 6.97
CA HIS A 481 9.45 -12.12 7.98
C HIS A 481 8.64 -12.02 9.29
N GLU A 482 7.31 -11.90 9.20
CA GLU A 482 6.44 -11.88 10.38
C GLU A 482 6.37 -13.23 11.08
N ARG A 483 6.32 -14.31 10.30
CA ARG A 483 6.38 -15.67 10.85
C ARG A 483 7.71 -15.87 11.56
N ASN A 484 8.83 -15.52 10.92
CA ASN A 484 10.17 -15.65 11.49
C ASN A 484 10.35 -14.75 12.72
N LYS A 485 9.80 -13.53 12.70
CA LYS A 485 9.83 -12.64 13.85
C LYS A 485 8.99 -13.21 15.01
N SER A 486 7.78 -13.69 14.73
CA SER A 486 6.92 -14.31 15.74
C SER A 486 7.57 -15.57 16.32
N VAL A 487 8.23 -16.37 15.48
CA VAL A 487 9.06 -17.53 15.90
C VAL A 487 10.19 -17.05 16.80
N VAL A 488 10.97 -16.06 16.38
CA VAL A 488 12.11 -15.55 17.16
C VAL A 488 11.66 -14.97 18.50
N ASP A 489 10.60 -14.15 18.51
CA ASP A 489 10.02 -13.57 19.73
C ASP A 489 9.51 -14.67 20.68
N LEU A 490 8.87 -15.71 20.13
CA LEU A 490 8.41 -16.89 20.87
C LEU A 490 9.59 -17.69 21.46
N MET A 491 10.62 -17.98 20.67
CA MET A 491 11.80 -18.72 21.12
C MET A 491 12.61 -17.93 22.16
N PHE A 492 12.75 -16.62 21.97
CA PHE A 492 13.46 -15.77 22.93
C PHE A 492 12.71 -15.65 24.27
N ALA A 493 11.38 -15.57 24.24
CA ALA A 493 10.56 -15.61 25.45
C ALA A 493 10.69 -16.96 26.17
N ALA A 494 10.74 -18.07 25.43
CA ALA A 494 10.99 -19.40 26.00
C ALA A 494 12.39 -19.53 26.60
N TYR A 495 13.42 -19.04 25.90
CA TYR A 495 14.82 -19.03 26.33
C TYR A 495 15.06 -18.19 27.60
N SER A 496 14.45 -17.02 27.69
CA SER A 496 14.58 -16.12 28.85
C SER A 496 13.70 -16.50 30.03
N GLY A 497 12.75 -17.43 29.84
CA GLY A 497 11.77 -17.80 30.86
C GLY A 497 10.66 -16.75 31.09
N ASP A 498 10.46 -15.80 30.16
CA ASP A 498 9.43 -14.75 30.29
C ASP A 498 8.03 -15.29 29.95
N VAL A 499 7.38 -15.89 30.95
CA VAL A 499 5.99 -16.35 30.86
C VAL A 499 5.02 -15.22 30.55
N SER A 500 5.32 -13.97 30.95
CA SER A 500 4.45 -12.82 30.65
C SER A 500 4.46 -12.48 29.16
N ALA A 501 5.63 -12.56 28.51
CA ALA A 501 5.73 -12.45 27.06
C ALA A 501 4.99 -13.58 26.35
N LEU A 502 5.17 -14.84 26.80
CA LEU A 502 4.45 -15.98 26.22
C LEU A 502 2.93 -15.86 26.37
N ARG A 503 2.42 -15.36 27.51
CA ARG A 503 1.00 -15.06 27.69
C ARG A 503 0.51 -14.02 26.69
N ARG A 504 1.26 -12.94 26.45
CA ARG A 504 0.90 -11.92 25.46
C ARG A 504 0.88 -12.52 24.04
N ILE A 505 1.85 -13.36 23.70
CA ILE A 505 1.93 -14.03 22.39
C ILE A 505 0.75 -14.99 22.20
N ALA A 506 0.46 -15.83 23.18
CA ALA A 506 -0.67 -16.76 23.14
C ALA A 506 -2.03 -16.01 23.03
N LEU A 507 -2.19 -14.90 23.76
CA LEU A 507 -3.37 -14.03 23.65
C LEU A 507 -3.52 -13.36 22.29
N SER A 508 -2.43 -13.22 21.52
CA SER A 508 -2.46 -12.67 20.16
C SER A 508 -2.80 -13.70 19.07
N ALA A 509 -3.24 -14.90 19.46
CA ALA A 509 -3.61 -16.01 18.57
C ALA A 509 -2.46 -16.50 17.65
N VAL A 510 -1.21 -16.30 18.07
CA VAL A 510 -0.05 -16.91 17.41
C VAL A 510 -0.04 -18.41 17.70
N ASN A 511 0.22 -19.23 16.68
CA ASN A 511 0.39 -20.67 16.86
C ASN A 511 1.64 -20.93 17.73
N MET A 512 1.45 -21.54 18.90
CA MET A 512 2.51 -21.85 19.86
C MET A 512 3.36 -23.07 19.44
N GLU A 513 2.96 -23.78 18.39
CA GLU A 513 3.69 -24.92 17.80
C GLU A 513 4.61 -24.50 16.64
N LEU A 514 4.79 -23.20 16.42
CA LEU A 514 5.74 -22.70 15.44
C LEU A 514 7.17 -23.18 15.76
N THR A 515 7.91 -23.55 14.72
CA THR A 515 9.26 -24.08 14.81
C THR A 515 10.32 -23.12 14.26
N ASP A 516 11.52 -23.16 14.83
CA ASP A 516 12.69 -22.44 14.33
C ASP A 516 13.39 -23.18 13.15
N TYR A 517 14.54 -22.68 12.73
CA TYR A 517 15.29 -23.27 11.61
C TYR A 517 15.79 -24.69 11.92
N ASP A 518 15.97 -25.05 13.19
CA ASP A 518 16.35 -26.40 13.66
C ASP A 518 15.12 -27.27 13.99
N THR A 519 13.95 -26.85 13.53
CA THR A 519 12.64 -27.49 13.76
C THR A 519 12.27 -27.62 15.23
N ARG A 520 12.85 -26.80 16.11
CA ARG A 520 12.55 -26.79 17.55
C ARG A 520 11.35 -25.91 17.83
N THR A 521 10.46 -26.38 18.70
CA THR A 521 9.35 -25.59 19.25
C THR A 521 9.79 -24.82 20.50
N ALA A 522 8.96 -23.87 20.96
CA ALA A 522 9.17 -23.17 22.22
C ALA A 522 9.34 -24.14 23.42
N LEU A 523 8.72 -25.32 23.33
CA LEU A 523 8.81 -26.35 24.35
C LEU A 523 10.19 -26.99 24.41
N HIS A 524 10.86 -27.22 23.27
CA HIS A 524 12.25 -27.70 23.24
C HIS A 524 13.18 -26.70 23.94
N VAL A 525 13.11 -25.43 23.54
CA VAL A 525 13.96 -24.36 24.09
C VAL A 525 13.74 -24.19 25.60
N ALA A 526 12.48 -24.13 26.05
CA ALA A 526 12.17 -24.02 27.47
C ALA A 526 12.63 -25.25 28.29
N SER A 527 12.63 -26.43 27.67
CA SER A 527 13.02 -27.69 28.31
C SER A 527 14.54 -27.82 28.43
N ALA A 528 15.27 -27.39 27.41
CA ALA A 528 16.74 -27.34 27.42
C ALA A 528 17.31 -26.32 28.43
N GLU A 529 16.65 -25.19 28.64
CA GLU A 529 17.07 -24.17 29.62
C GLU A 529 16.57 -24.45 31.06
N GLY A 530 15.62 -25.38 31.21
CA GLY A 530 15.09 -25.79 32.52
C GLY A 530 14.03 -24.85 33.13
N HIS A 531 13.38 -24.01 32.32
CA HIS A 531 12.36 -23.06 32.80
C HIS A 531 11.02 -23.73 33.10
N LEU A 532 10.85 -24.22 34.32
CA LEU A 532 9.68 -25.01 34.75
C LEU A 532 8.33 -24.29 34.52
N ASP A 533 8.23 -23.00 34.84
CA ASP A 533 6.97 -22.26 34.70
C ASP A 533 6.58 -22.04 33.24
N THR A 534 7.57 -21.84 32.37
CA THR A 534 7.43 -21.75 30.92
C THR A 534 6.95 -23.07 30.33
N VAL A 535 7.57 -24.19 30.74
CA VAL A 535 7.14 -25.54 30.32
C VAL A 535 5.70 -25.81 30.77
N LYS A 536 5.35 -25.54 32.03
CA LYS A 536 3.97 -25.70 32.53
C LYS A 536 2.98 -24.83 31.76
N PHE A 537 3.36 -23.60 31.40
CA PHE A 537 2.50 -22.74 30.60
C PHE A 537 2.25 -23.35 29.21
N LEU A 538 3.32 -23.76 28.52
CA LEU A 538 3.24 -24.33 27.18
C LEU A 538 2.46 -25.67 27.14
N THR A 539 2.63 -26.54 28.13
CA THR A 539 1.94 -27.84 28.21
C THR A 539 0.51 -27.73 28.75
N HIS A 540 0.30 -27.06 29.88
CA HIS A 540 -1.02 -27.04 30.53
C HIS A 540 -1.97 -26.02 29.90
N THR A 541 -1.46 -24.85 29.47
CA THR A 541 -2.28 -23.76 28.92
C THR A 541 -2.33 -23.80 27.41
N CYS A 542 -1.18 -23.88 26.74
CA CYS A 542 -1.12 -23.81 25.26
C CYS A 542 -1.26 -25.17 24.56
N LYS A 543 -1.19 -26.29 25.29
CA LYS A 543 -1.35 -27.65 24.76
C LYS A 543 -0.40 -28.01 23.60
N VAL A 544 0.82 -27.51 23.63
CA VAL A 544 1.85 -27.81 22.61
C VAL A 544 2.19 -29.30 22.60
N ASN A 545 2.38 -29.89 21.42
CA ASN A 545 2.75 -31.29 21.24
C ASN A 545 4.10 -31.64 21.93
N PRO A 546 4.11 -32.57 22.92
CA PRO A 546 5.33 -32.96 23.64
C PRO A 546 6.18 -34.01 22.90
N ASN A 547 5.68 -34.55 21.78
CA ASN A 547 6.35 -35.57 20.98
C ASN A 547 6.89 -35.02 19.65
N ALA A 548 6.83 -33.69 19.47
CA ALA A 548 7.48 -33.04 18.33
C ALA A 548 8.98 -33.33 18.36
N LYS A 549 9.56 -33.65 17.20
CA LYS A 549 10.99 -33.93 17.06
C LYS A 549 11.69 -32.75 16.41
N ASP A 550 12.85 -32.41 16.93
CA ASP A 550 13.76 -31.44 16.31
C ASP A 550 14.54 -32.05 15.14
N ARG A 551 15.45 -31.28 14.54
CA ARG A 551 16.30 -31.72 13.41
C ARG A 551 17.19 -32.91 13.76
N TRP A 552 17.54 -33.08 15.04
CA TRP A 552 18.38 -34.18 15.53
C TRP A 552 17.57 -35.39 15.97
N GLY A 553 16.23 -35.32 15.89
CA GLY A 553 15.32 -36.37 16.30
C GLY A 553 15.03 -36.40 17.79
N ASN A 554 15.50 -35.40 18.54
CA ASN A 554 15.28 -35.26 19.98
C ASN A 554 13.88 -34.68 20.22
N THR A 555 13.24 -35.15 21.28
CA THR A 555 12.01 -34.58 21.83
C THR A 555 12.34 -33.56 22.93
N PRO A 556 11.38 -32.71 23.36
CA PRO A 556 11.59 -31.82 24.50
C PRO A 556 11.97 -32.57 25.79
N LEU A 557 11.54 -33.83 25.93
CA LEU A 557 11.92 -34.69 27.05
C LEU A 557 13.40 -35.08 26.97
N ASP A 558 13.86 -35.46 25.77
CA ASP A 558 15.27 -35.80 25.53
C ASP A 558 16.17 -34.60 25.81
N ASP A 559 15.77 -33.40 25.38
CA ASP A 559 16.46 -32.14 25.70
C ASP A 559 16.55 -31.92 27.22
N ALA A 560 15.43 -32.03 27.95
CA ALA A 560 15.41 -31.88 29.39
C ALA A 560 16.31 -32.90 30.12
N MET A 561 16.38 -34.14 29.61
CA MET A 561 17.25 -35.19 30.15
C MET A 561 18.72 -34.93 29.83
N GLN A 562 19.02 -34.51 28.60
CA GLN A 562 20.38 -34.21 28.14
C GLN A 562 21.02 -33.07 28.95
N PHE A 563 20.25 -32.02 29.25
CA PHE A 563 20.73 -30.88 30.06
C PHE A 563 20.52 -31.07 31.58
N GLY A 564 19.94 -32.20 32.01
CA GLY A 564 19.88 -32.60 33.43
C GLY A 564 18.78 -31.91 34.26
N HIS A 565 17.70 -31.44 33.63
CA HIS A 565 16.62 -30.71 34.29
C HIS A 565 15.51 -31.62 34.84
N ASN A 566 15.80 -32.33 35.93
CA ASN A 566 14.90 -33.33 36.55
C ASN A 566 13.46 -32.83 36.86
N ALA A 567 13.30 -31.56 37.22
CA ALA A 567 11.97 -30.99 37.51
C ALA A 567 11.11 -30.86 36.24
N VAL A 568 11.73 -30.52 35.11
CA VAL A 568 11.07 -30.42 33.80
C VAL A 568 10.77 -31.82 33.26
N VAL A 569 11.71 -32.76 33.40
CA VAL A 569 11.54 -34.17 33.00
C VAL A 569 10.27 -34.77 33.60
N LYS A 570 10.03 -34.57 34.91
CA LYS A 570 8.81 -35.07 35.57
C LYS A 570 7.54 -34.50 34.95
N VAL A 571 7.49 -33.18 34.72
CA VAL A 571 6.32 -32.51 34.12
C VAL A 571 6.08 -32.99 32.68
N LEU A 572 7.14 -33.18 31.90
CA LEU A 572 7.03 -33.66 30.52
C LEU A 572 6.59 -35.13 30.45
N GLN A 573 7.09 -36.00 31.32
CA GLN A 573 6.67 -37.41 31.41
C GLN A 573 5.18 -37.53 31.80
N GLU A 574 4.76 -36.76 32.80
CA GLU A 574 3.34 -36.68 33.19
C GLU A 574 2.49 -36.20 32.01
N TYR A 575 2.92 -35.13 31.33
CA TYR A 575 2.17 -34.58 30.21
C TYR A 575 2.14 -35.48 28.98
N GLN A 576 3.22 -36.20 28.65
CA GLN A 576 3.25 -37.20 27.56
C GLN A 576 2.25 -38.33 27.81
N SER A 577 2.14 -38.81 29.06
CA SER A 577 1.16 -39.84 29.42
C SER A 577 -0.28 -39.35 29.16
N ILE A 578 -0.58 -38.10 29.52
CA ILE A 578 -1.89 -37.48 29.31
C ILE A 578 -2.15 -37.25 27.82
N TYR A 579 -1.18 -36.74 27.08
CA TYR A 579 -1.31 -36.41 25.66
C TYR A 579 -1.64 -37.65 24.81
N THR A 580 -0.97 -38.77 25.10
CA THR A 580 -1.17 -40.06 24.41
C THR A 580 -2.57 -40.65 24.65
N HIS A 581 -3.18 -40.35 25.79
CA HIS A 581 -4.49 -40.86 26.15
C HIS A 581 -5.66 -39.99 25.66
N THR A 582 -5.46 -38.70 25.37
CA THR A 582 -6.59 -37.75 25.17
C THR A 582 -6.59 -36.98 23.84
N LEU A 583 -5.48 -36.88 23.09
CA LEU A 583 -5.36 -35.93 21.95
C LEU A 583 -4.78 -36.51 20.63
N MET A 584 -4.57 -37.82 20.53
CA MET A 584 -4.19 -38.47 19.26
C MET A 584 -5.45 -38.74 18.40
N PRO A 585 -5.48 -38.35 17.10
CA PRO A 585 -6.51 -38.81 16.17
C PRO A 585 -6.54 -40.34 16.08
N GLU A 586 -7.72 -40.95 16.05
CA GLU A 586 -7.90 -42.41 16.08
C GLU A 586 -7.25 -43.17 14.91
N GLU A 587 -6.83 -42.48 13.84
CA GLU A 587 -6.29 -43.10 12.62
C GLU A 587 -4.86 -43.67 12.77
N LEU A 588 -4.12 -43.36 13.84
CA LEU A 588 -2.76 -43.89 14.07
C LEU A 588 -2.68 -44.97 15.16
N ARG A 589 -3.81 -45.46 15.67
CA ARG A 589 -3.84 -46.50 16.73
C ARG A 589 -3.72 -47.94 16.21
N ALA A 590 -3.85 -48.16 14.90
CA ALA A 590 -3.83 -49.50 14.31
C ALA A 590 -2.52 -49.74 13.57
N ASP A 591 -1.44 -50.02 14.29
CA ASP A 591 -0.26 -50.66 13.69
C ASP A 591 0.59 -51.42 14.71
N THR A 592 -0.05 -52.11 15.66
CA THR A 592 0.59 -53.15 16.48
C THR A 592 -0.43 -54.18 16.95
N CYS A 593 -0.92 -55.07 16.07
CA CYS A 593 -1.14 -56.49 16.39
C CYS A 593 -1.64 -57.31 15.18
N SER A 594 -0.82 -58.29 14.76
CA SER A 594 -1.14 -59.60 14.15
C SER A 594 -2.09 -59.73 12.94
N ASP A 595 -1.50 -60.25 11.86
CA ASP A 595 -2.03 -61.26 10.90
C ASP A 595 -3.41 -61.85 11.22
N SER A 596 -4.39 -61.63 10.32
CA SER A 596 -5.11 -62.70 9.64
C SER A 596 -6.16 -62.16 8.65
N THR A 597 -6.07 -62.64 7.40
CA THR A 597 -7.12 -62.84 6.39
C THR A 597 -7.87 -61.63 5.80
N MET A 598 -7.78 -61.56 4.47
CA MET A 598 -8.61 -60.78 3.55
C MET A 598 -10.12 -60.94 3.84
N ASP A 599 -10.88 -59.86 3.68
CA ASP A 599 -12.08 -59.90 2.85
C ASP A 599 -12.37 -58.52 2.22
N THR A 600 -12.72 -58.60 0.94
CA THR A 600 -13.02 -57.50 0.03
C THR A 600 -14.49 -57.10 0.13
N GLU A 601 -14.84 -55.98 0.78
CA GLU A 601 -16.15 -55.34 0.52
C GLU A 601 -16.39 -53.88 1.02
N GLU A 602 -15.40 -52.99 1.07
CA GLU A 602 -15.67 -51.59 1.49
C GLU A 602 -15.02 -50.50 0.61
N LEU A 603 -15.12 -50.66 -0.70
CA LEU A 603 -14.63 -49.70 -1.70
C LEU A 603 -15.76 -48.99 -2.48
N LYS A 604 -16.94 -48.81 -1.86
CA LYS A 604 -18.12 -48.20 -2.51
C LYS A 604 -18.91 -47.21 -1.64
N SER A 605 -18.25 -46.42 -0.80
CA SER A 605 -18.93 -45.38 -0.02
C SER A 605 -18.13 -44.09 0.11
N MET A 606 -17.54 -43.61 -0.99
CA MET A 606 -16.82 -42.32 -1.02
C MET A 606 -17.14 -41.45 -2.25
N GLU A 607 -18.25 -41.69 -2.92
CA GLU A 607 -18.83 -40.77 -3.91
C GLU A 607 -20.26 -40.41 -3.49
N VAL A 608 -20.46 -39.46 -2.57
CA VAL A 608 -21.71 -38.65 -2.42
C VAL A 608 -21.51 -37.36 -1.59
N LEU A 609 -20.32 -37.06 -1.03
CA LEU A 609 -20.13 -35.89 -0.14
C LEU A 609 -19.30 -34.74 -0.72
N GLU A 610 -19.46 -34.43 -2.02
CA GLU A 610 -19.01 -33.14 -2.62
C GLU A 610 -20.18 -32.34 -3.22
N SER A 611 -21.32 -32.32 -2.54
CA SER A 611 -22.32 -31.28 -2.77
C SER A 611 -22.90 -30.79 -1.45
N LEU A 612 -22.81 -29.46 -1.24
CA LEU A 612 -23.36 -28.64 -0.14
C LEU A 612 -22.40 -28.35 1.03
N VAL A 613 -21.58 -27.29 0.91
CA VAL A 613 -21.75 -25.95 1.53
C VAL A 613 -20.61 -25.03 1.08
#